data_AF-W2SVR0-F1
#
_entry.id   AF-W2SVR0-F1
#
_cell.length_a   1.000
_cell.length_b   1.000
_cell.length_c   1.000
_cell.angle_alpha   90.00
_cell.angle_beta   90.00
_cell.angle_gamma   90.00
#
_symmetry.space_group_name_H-M   'P 1'
#
loop_
_entity.id
_entity.type
_entity.pdbx_description
1 polymer ?
#
loop_
_entity_poly.entity_id
_entity_poly.type
_entity_poly.pdbx_seq_one_letter_code
_entity_poly.pdbx_strand_id
1 'polypeptide(L)'
;MNCAAKRRQNTTKLQQLILNYLSTCSERGPTVGNMWDCASLRHDHTECCKSKGVEGKCLEYCSAHDGVPTNYLDYLFCVESFNEIRDCFMDHLSKNPAFKKG
;
A
#
# COMPACT_ATOMS: atom_id res chain seq x y z
N MET A 1 15.40 7.09 4.83
CA MET A 1 14.35 7.31 5.85
C MET A 1 13.75 5.95 6.16
N ASN A 2 13.87 5.45 7.40
CA ASN A 2 13.47 4.09 7.78
C ASN A 2 11.94 4.00 7.88
N CYS A 3 11.33 3.00 7.23
CA CYS A 3 9.88 2.82 7.11
C CYS A 3 9.16 2.35 8.38
N ALA A 4 9.76 2.48 9.55
CA ALA A 4 9.15 2.05 10.79
C ALA A 4 9.10 3.23 11.77
N ALA A 5 8.03 4.04 11.69
CA ALA A 5 7.39 4.67 12.86
C ALA A 5 6.26 5.64 12.46
N LYS A 6 5.00 5.28 12.71
CA LYS A 6 4.06 6.07 13.57
C LYS A 6 2.78 5.27 13.87
N ARG A 7 2.40 5.19 15.15
CA ARG A 7 1.26 4.44 15.72
C ARG A 7 -0.10 5.14 15.53
N ARG A 8 -1.16 4.29 15.49
CA ARG A 8 -2.64 4.46 15.67
C ARG A 8 -3.19 5.83 16.08
N GLN A 9 -4.25 6.31 15.39
CA GLN A 9 -5.30 7.18 15.95
C GLN A 9 -6.71 6.96 15.32
N ASN A 10 -7.74 7.32 16.10
CA ASN A 10 -9.20 7.07 16.02
C ASN A 10 -9.93 7.30 14.68
N THR A 11 -11.00 6.52 14.48
CA THR A 11 -11.66 6.19 13.20
C THR A 11 -12.52 7.27 12.52
N THR A 12 -13.09 8.26 13.22
CA THR A 12 -13.92 9.30 12.57
C THR A 12 -13.12 10.46 11.97
N LYS A 13 -11.89 10.67 12.45
CA LYS A 13 -10.95 11.67 11.94
C LYS A 13 -10.15 11.17 10.74
N LEU A 14 -10.24 9.87 10.46
CA LEU A 14 -9.44 9.14 9.50
C LEU A 14 -9.71 9.58 8.06
N GLN A 15 -10.97 9.81 7.69
CA GLN A 15 -11.33 10.22 6.32
C GLN A 15 -10.80 11.62 5.96
N GLN A 16 -10.98 12.61 6.83
CA GLN A 16 -10.40 13.96 6.64
C GLN A 16 -8.88 13.97 6.75
N LEU A 17 -8.30 13.12 7.61
CA LEU A 17 -6.85 12.94 7.63
C LEU A 17 -6.33 12.36 6.32
N ILE A 18 -7.02 11.38 5.74
CA ILE A 18 -6.62 10.74 4.49
C ILE A 18 -6.65 11.76 3.36
N LEU A 19 -7.73 12.53 3.20
CA LEU A 19 -7.82 13.56 2.16
C LEU A 19 -6.73 14.64 2.28
N ASN A 20 -6.48 15.13 3.51
CA ASN A 20 -5.41 16.10 3.76
C ASN A 20 -4.00 15.51 3.58
N TYR A 21 -3.81 14.24 3.92
CA TYR A 21 -2.54 13.55 3.76
C TYR A 21 -2.23 13.32 2.27
N LEU A 22 -3.23 12.87 1.51
CA LEU A 22 -3.13 12.68 0.07
C LEU A 22 -2.84 14.00 -0.66
N SER A 23 -3.52 15.09 -0.30
CA SER A 23 -3.25 16.41 -0.90
C SER A 23 -1.85 16.95 -0.57
N THR A 24 -1.36 16.69 0.65
CA THR A 24 -0.02 17.10 1.10
C THR A 24 1.10 16.25 0.46
N CYS A 25 0.81 15.00 0.07
CA CYS A 25 1.80 14.09 -0.52
C CYS A 25 1.88 14.19 -2.05
N SER A 26 0.88 14.80 -2.70
CA SER A 26 0.86 15.12 -4.14
C SER A 26 2.14 15.81 -4.61
N GLU A 27 2.65 16.79 -3.84
CA GLU A 27 3.88 17.52 -4.17
C GLU A 27 5.18 16.78 -3.77
N ARG A 28 5.09 15.63 -3.08
CA ARG A 28 6.24 14.94 -2.45
C ARG A 28 6.85 13.82 -3.30
N GLY A 29 6.71 13.87 -4.62
CA GLY A 29 7.40 12.97 -5.55
C GLY A 29 7.19 11.47 -5.24
N PRO A 30 8.24 10.61 -5.25
CA PRO A 30 8.11 9.16 -5.18
C PRO A 30 7.70 8.62 -3.80
N THR A 31 7.19 9.46 -2.89
CA THR A 31 6.88 9.09 -1.50
C THR A 31 5.92 7.92 -1.42
N VAL A 32 4.82 7.93 -2.20
CA VAL A 32 3.83 6.84 -2.18
C VAL A 32 4.43 5.55 -2.73
N GLY A 33 5.18 5.63 -3.84
CA GLY A 33 5.91 4.48 -4.40
C GLY A 33 6.93 3.90 -3.42
N ASN A 34 7.74 4.73 -2.76
CA ASN A 34 8.70 4.30 -1.75
C ASN A 34 8.02 3.65 -0.54
N MET A 35 6.87 4.18 -0.09
CA MET A 35 6.08 3.56 0.97
C MET A 35 5.58 2.19 0.53
N TRP A 36 5.13 2.07 -0.71
CA TRP A 36 4.63 0.82 -1.28
C TRP A 36 5.73 -0.24 -1.41
N ASP A 37 6.89 0.13 -1.95
CA ASP A 37 8.09 -0.74 -2.01
C ASP A 37 8.43 -1.31 -0.63
N CYS A 38 8.33 -0.46 0.39
CA CYS A 38 8.69 -0.83 1.75
C CYS A 38 7.65 -1.73 2.41
N ALA A 39 6.37 -1.47 2.19
CA ALA A 39 5.29 -2.27 2.74
C ALA A 39 5.20 -3.66 2.06
N SER A 40 5.42 -3.72 0.76
CA SER A 40 5.35 -4.96 -0.03
C SER A 40 6.61 -5.80 0.03
N LEU A 41 7.73 -5.22 0.46
CA LEU A 41 9.09 -5.75 0.27
C LEU A 41 9.44 -6.06 -1.20
N ARG A 42 8.72 -5.46 -2.16
CA ARG A 42 8.79 -5.77 -3.60
C ARG A 42 8.60 -7.26 -3.91
N HIS A 43 7.81 -7.95 -3.09
CA HIS A 43 7.38 -9.31 -3.32
C HIS A 43 6.05 -9.32 -4.07
N ASP A 44 5.82 -10.34 -4.91
CA ASP A 44 4.54 -10.52 -5.60
C ASP A 44 3.51 -11.17 -4.67
N HIS A 45 2.47 -10.43 -4.31
CA HIS A 45 1.38 -10.90 -3.44
C HIS A 45 0.13 -11.32 -4.22
N THR A 46 0.20 -11.41 -5.56
CA THR A 46 -0.97 -11.65 -6.42
C THR A 46 -1.77 -12.88 -5.99
N GLU A 47 -1.11 -13.99 -5.64
CA GLU A 47 -1.80 -15.21 -5.21
C GLU A 47 -2.47 -15.07 -3.83
N CYS A 48 -1.82 -14.37 -2.90
CA CYS A 48 -2.44 -14.04 -1.61
C CYS A 48 -3.67 -13.14 -1.82
N CYS A 49 -3.55 -12.11 -2.66
CA CYS A 49 -4.63 -11.20 -3.00
C CYS A 49 -5.84 -11.91 -3.61
N LYS A 50 -5.62 -12.78 -4.61
CA LYS A 50 -6.69 -13.59 -5.21
C LYS A 50 -7.40 -14.44 -4.16
N SER A 51 -6.66 -15.07 -3.24
CA SER A 51 -7.24 -15.89 -2.17
C SER A 51 -8.12 -15.10 -1.19
N LYS A 52 -7.92 -13.78 -1.11
CA LYS A 52 -8.70 -12.86 -0.29
C LYS A 52 -9.81 -12.12 -1.06
N GLY A 53 -10.02 -12.45 -2.33
CA GLY A 53 -11.09 -11.87 -3.15
C GLY A 53 -10.73 -10.57 -3.86
N VAL A 54 -9.44 -10.23 -3.98
CA VAL A 54 -9.00 -9.12 -4.84
C VAL A 54 -9.04 -9.59 -6.28
N GLU A 55 -9.68 -8.83 -7.15
CA GLU A 55 -9.91 -9.21 -8.54
C GLU A 55 -9.62 -8.06 -9.52
N GLY A 56 -9.56 -8.42 -10.81
CA GLY A 56 -9.48 -7.46 -11.91
C GLY A 56 -8.28 -6.51 -11.81
N LYS A 57 -8.54 -5.22 -12.06
CA LYS A 57 -7.52 -4.16 -12.09
C LYS A 57 -6.78 -4.00 -10.75
N CYS A 58 -7.42 -4.38 -9.64
CA CYS A 58 -6.85 -4.21 -8.31
C CYS A 58 -5.69 -5.18 -8.02
N LEU A 59 -5.55 -6.26 -8.80
CA LEU A 59 -4.40 -7.16 -8.70
C LEU A 59 -3.07 -6.47 -9.06
N GLU A 60 -3.09 -5.39 -9.84
CA GLU A 60 -1.88 -4.61 -10.13
C GLU A 60 -1.26 -3.99 -8.86
N TYR A 61 -2.06 -3.75 -7.82
CA TYR A 61 -1.57 -3.29 -6.53
C TYR A 61 -0.88 -4.41 -5.73
N CYS A 62 -1.10 -5.68 -6.08
CA CYS A 62 -0.58 -6.84 -5.36
C CYS A 62 0.81 -7.27 -5.81
N SER A 63 1.14 -7.12 -7.09
CA SER A 63 2.44 -7.55 -7.62
C SER A 63 3.60 -6.74 -7.05
N ALA A 64 3.35 -5.46 -6.76
CA ALA A 64 4.25 -4.52 -6.09
C ALA A 64 5.68 -4.45 -6.67
N HIS A 65 5.85 -4.84 -7.95
CA HIS A 65 7.16 -4.87 -8.61
C HIS A 65 7.65 -3.48 -9.01
N ASP A 66 6.76 -2.60 -9.44
CA ASP A 66 7.08 -1.28 -10.01
C ASP A 66 6.55 -0.12 -9.16
N GLY A 67 6.44 -0.35 -7.84
CA GLY A 67 5.76 0.55 -6.93
C GLY A 67 4.24 0.47 -7.08
N VAL A 68 3.55 1.45 -6.53
CA VAL A 68 2.09 1.50 -6.60
C VAL A 68 1.64 2.09 -7.95
N PRO A 69 0.63 1.52 -8.62
CA PRO A 69 -0.02 2.17 -9.76
C PRO A 69 -0.43 3.61 -9.39
N THR A 70 -0.23 4.58 -10.28
CA THR A 70 -0.42 6.02 -9.97
C THR A 70 -1.76 6.59 -10.48
N ASN A 71 -2.59 5.78 -11.11
CA ASN A 71 -3.88 6.22 -11.64
C ASN A 71 -4.89 6.46 -10.51
N TYR A 72 -5.30 7.72 -10.33
CA TYR A 72 -6.25 8.15 -9.29
C TYR A 72 -7.60 7.43 -9.33
N LEU A 73 -8.14 7.14 -10.51
CA LEU A 73 -9.43 6.43 -10.62
C LEU A 73 -9.31 4.97 -10.16
N ASP A 74 -8.18 4.33 -10.47
CA ASP A 74 -7.92 2.96 -10.04
C ASP A 74 -7.78 2.88 -8.50
N TYR A 75 -7.19 3.90 -7.85
CA TYR A 75 -7.16 3.97 -6.38
C TYR A 75 -8.54 4.03 -5.76
N LEU A 76 -9.43 4.86 -6.32
CA LEU A 76 -10.79 5.03 -5.81
C LEU A 76 -11.58 3.72 -5.92
N PHE A 77 -11.43 3.02 -7.04
CA PHE A 77 -12.11 1.74 -7.27
C PHE A 77 -11.56 0.64 -6.36
N CYS A 78 -10.23 0.56 -6.19
CA CYS A 78 -9.60 -0.51 -5.43
C CYS A 78 -9.53 -0.27 -3.91
N VAL A 79 -10.12 0.82 -3.41
CA VAL A 79 -10.08 1.15 -1.98
C VAL A 79 -10.76 0.08 -1.12
N GLU A 80 -11.77 -0.61 -1.68
CA GLU A 80 -12.47 -1.69 -0.98
C GLU A 80 -11.59 -2.92 -0.76
N SER A 81 -10.67 -3.20 -1.69
CA SER A 81 -9.68 -4.29 -1.62
C SER A 81 -8.46 -3.95 -0.74
N PHE A 82 -8.41 -2.74 -0.18
CA PHE A 82 -7.20 -2.25 0.51
C PHE A 82 -6.86 -3.09 1.75
N ASN A 83 -7.86 -3.58 2.49
CA ASN A 83 -7.61 -4.37 3.68
C ASN A 83 -6.99 -5.73 3.33
N GLU A 84 -7.47 -6.35 2.26
CA GLU A 84 -7.05 -7.64 1.74
C GLU A 84 -5.59 -7.56 1.26
N ILE A 85 -5.27 -6.52 0.49
CA ILE A 85 -3.91 -6.22 0.02
C ILE A 85 -2.97 -5.99 1.22
N ARG A 86 -3.38 -5.12 2.17
CA ARG A 86 -2.60 -4.82 3.38
C ARG A 86 -2.31 -6.08 4.19
N ASP A 87 -3.30 -6.96 4.36
CA ASP A 87 -3.15 -8.17 5.16
C ASP A 87 -2.09 -9.11 4.54
N CYS A 88 -2.03 -9.22 3.20
CA CYS A 88 -0.99 -9.97 2.51
C CYS A 88 0.41 -9.37 2.76
N PHE A 89 0.53 -8.05 2.65
CA PHE A 89 1.80 -7.36 2.90
C PHE A 89 2.25 -7.56 4.35
N MET A 90 1.33 -7.43 5.31
CA MET A 90 1.61 -7.61 6.74
C MET A 90 2.05 -9.05 7.08
N ASP A 91 1.40 -10.05 6.50
CA ASP A 91 1.79 -11.45 6.68
C ASP A 91 3.22 -11.70 6.21
N HIS A 92 3.57 -11.21 5.01
CA HIS A 92 4.91 -11.33 4.46
C HIS A 92 5.94 -10.51 5.26
N LEU A 93 5.62 -9.27 5.64
CA LEU A 93 6.48 -8.41 6.47
C LEU A 93 6.84 -9.06 7.81
N SER A 94 5.89 -9.79 8.42
CA SER A 94 6.12 -10.43 9.71
C SER A 94 7.12 -11.60 9.67
N LYS A 95 7.39 -12.13 8.46
CA LYS A 95 8.20 -13.33 8.23
C LYS A 95 9.52 -13.05 7.52
N ASN A 96 9.73 -11.83 7.03
CA ASN A 96 10.84 -11.49 6.15
C ASN A 96 11.60 -10.24 6.65
N PRO A 97 12.91 -10.14 6.36
CA PRO A 97 13.68 -8.97 6.72
C PRO A 97 13.21 -7.73 5.94
N ALA A 98 13.36 -6.55 6.55
CA ALA A 98 13.00 -5.30 5.92
C ALA A 98 13.79 -5.05 4.62
N PHE A 99 13.10 -4.52 3.61
CA PHE A 99 13.69 -4.13 2.33
C PHE A 99 14.66 -2.97 2.54
N LYS A 100 15.87 -3.09 1.99
CA LYS A 100 16.88 -2.03 1.99
C LYS A 100 17.03 -1.52 0.56
N LYS A 101 16.62 -0.27 0.33
CA LYS A 101 16.86 0.43 -0.93
C LYS A 101 18.37 0.73 -1.03
N GLY A 102 19.02 0.19 -2.06
CA GLY A 102 20.42 0.49 -2.41
C GLY A 102 20.58 1.89 -2.98
#